data_AF-D0Z2B3-F1
#
_entry.id   AF-D0Z2B3-F1
#
_cell.length_a   1.000
_cell.length_b   1.000
_cell.length_c   1.000
_cell.angle_alpha   90.00
_cell.angle_beta   90.00
_cell.angle_gamma   90.00
#
_symmetry.space_group_name_H-M   'P 1'
#
loop_
_entity.id
_entity.type
_entity.pdbx_description
1 polymer ?
#
loop_
_entity_poly.entity_id
_entity_poly.type
_entity_poly.pdbx_seq_one_letter_code
_entity_poly.pdbx_strand_id
1 'polypeptide(L)'
;MIPSQQGKGIGHALIQQGILQAQELGFKGVVLLGEPEYYTRFGFTPSPKLTLDGVPPEFFLVKALEGEIPSGEVSYHPAFFE
;
A
#
# COMPACT_ATOMS: atom_id res chain seq x y z
N MET A 1 -9.98 13.31 -0.71
CA MET A 1 -10.15 14.16 -1.92
C MET A 1 -11.62 14.36 -2.16
N ILE A 2 -12.08 15.59 -2.38
CA ILE A 2 -13.48 15.81 -2.79
C ILE A 2 -13.67 15.37 -4.25
N PRO A 3 -14.85 14.84 -4.65
CA PRO A 3 -15.06 14.29 -5.99
C PRO A 3 -14.69 15.23 -7.15
N SER A 4 -14.96 16.53 -6.99
CA SER A 4 -14.64 17.56 -7.99
C SER A 4 -13.14 17.81 -8.24
N GLN A 5 -12.27 17.20 -7.43
CA GLN A 5 -10.81 17.32 -7.55
C GLN A 5 -10.15 16.03 -8.04
N GLN A 6 -10.93 15.01 -8.42
CA GLN A 6 -10.41 13.79 -9.04
C GLN A 6 -9.78 14.09 -10.41
N GLY A 7 -8.90 13.20 -10.88
CA GLY A 7 -8.25 13.32 -12.20
C GLY A 7 -7.15 14.40 -12.31
N LYS A 8 -6.92 15.19 -11.26
CA LYS A 8 -5.92 16.29 -11.25
C LYS A 8 -4.54 15.90 -10.72
N GLY A 9 -4.26 14.60 -10.60
CA GLY A 9 -2.98 14.10 -10.05
C GLY A 9 -2.78 14.30 -8.54
N ILE A 10 -3.74 14.88 -7.81
CA ILE A 10 -3.60 15.12 -6.36
C ILE A 10 -3.39 13.81 -5.60
N GLY A 11 -4.19 12.77 -5.87
CA GLY A 11 -4.02 11.47 -5.23
C GLY A 11 -2.66 10.84 -5.52
N HIS A 12 -2.16 11.01 -6.74
CA HIS A 12 -0.82 10.55 -7.12
C HIS A 12 0.25 11.25 -6.29
N ALA A 13 0.18 12.58 -6.19
CA ALA A 13 1.12 13.37 -5.38
C ALA A 13 1.07 12.97 -3.90
N LEU A 14 -0.14 12.77 -3.34
CA LEU A 14 -0.31 12.34 -1.96
C LEU A 14 0.32 10.97 -1.70
N ILE A 15 0.10 9.99 -2.59
CA ILE A 15 0.68 8.64 -2.46
C ILE A 15 2.22 8.72 -2.50
N GLN A 16 2.78 9.46 -3.46
CA GLN A 16 4.23 9.60 -3.58
C GLN A 16 4.84 10.28 -2.35
N GLN A 17 4.24 11.37 -1.88
CA GLN A 17 4.73 12.08 -0.70
C GLN A 17 4.62 11.23 0.57
N GLY A 18 3.52 10.48 0.74
CA GLY A 18 3.36 9.55 1.86
C GLY A 18 4.42 8.44 1.88
N ILE A 19 4.76 7.88 0.71
CA ILE A 19 5.84 6.89 0.58
C ILE A 19 7.19 7.50 0.97
N LEU A 20 7.51 8.69 0.48
CA LEU A 20 8.77 9.38 0.80
C LEU A 20 8.87 9.67 2.31
N GLN A 21 7.81 10.18 2.92
CA GLN A 21 7.79 10.43 4.37
C GLN A 21 7.95 9.14 5.17
N ALA A 22 7.31 8.04 4.73
CA ALA A 22 7.49 6.75 5.38
C ALA A 22 8.95 6.27 5.31
N GLN A 23 9.63 6.47 4.18
CA GLN A 23 11.07 6.19 4.06
C GLN A 23 11.91 7.06 5.00
N GLU A 24 11.64 8.36 5.07
CA GLU A 24 12.34 9.30 5.96
C GLU A 24 12.17 8.95 7.45
N LEU A 25 11.01 8.41 7.82
CA LEU A 25 10.71 7.95 9.18
C LEU A 25 11.29 6.55 9.49
N GLY A 26 11.95 5.89 8.53
CA GLY A 26 12.58 4.59 8.72
C GLY A 26 11.63 3.39 8.62
N PHE A 27 10.45 3.55 8.02
CA PHE A 27 9.58 2.41 7.71
C PHE A 27 10.19 1.55 6.60
N LYS A 28 10.13 0.23 6.78
CA LYS A 28 10.74 -0.74 5.85
C LYS A 28 9.83 -1.17 4.71
N GLY A 29 8.53 -0.92 4.81
CA GLY A 29 7.56 -1.32 3.82
C GLY A 29 6.19 -0.68 4.03
N VAL A 30 5.37 -0.75 3.00
CA VAL A 30 3.96 -0.32 3.00
C VAL A 30 3.13 -1.42 2.38
N VAL A 31 1.96 -1.69 2.96
CA VAL A 31 0.94 -2.59 2.41
C VAL A 31 -0.37 -1.84 2.23
N LEU A 32 -1.18 -2.26 1.28
CA LEU A 32 -2.52 -1.71 1.05
C LEU A 32 -3.46 -2.73 0.42
N LEU A 33 -4.75 -2.43 0.48
CA LEU A 33 -5.81 -3.10 -0.27
C LEU A 33 -6.25 -2.21 -1.44
N GLY A 34 -6.24 -2.75 -2.66
CA GLY A 34 -6.76 -2.02 -3.81
C GLY A 34 -6.43 -2.62 -5.17
N GLU A 35 -6.83 -1.90 -6.22
CA GLU A 35 -6.71 -2.32 -7.61
C GLU A 35 -5.25 -2.37 -8.11
N PRO A 36 -4.73 -3.55 -8.52
CA PRO A 36 -3.34 -3.69 -8.95
C PRO A 36 -2.99 -2.78 -10.13
N GLU A 37 -3.89 -2.67 -11.10
CA GLU A 37 -3.72 -1.83 -12.29
C GLU A 37 -3.46 -0.36 -11.93
N TYR A 38 -4.04 0.11 -10.82
CA TYR A 38 -3.85 1.47 -10.35
C TYR A 38 -2.56 1.63 -9.54
N TYR A 39 -2.27 0.70 -8.63
CA TYR A 39 -1.19 0.89 -7.64
C TYR A 39 0.19 0.43 -8.13
N THR A 40 0.26 -0.42 -9.15
CA THR A 40 1.54 -0.87 -9.76
C THR A 40 2.40 0.28 -10.25
N ARG A 41 1.81 1.39 -10.71
CA ARG A 41 2.55 2.60 -11.12
C ARG A 41 3.34 3.29 -10.00
N PHE A 42 3.05 2.97 -8.73
CA PHE A 42 3.81 3.44 -7.56
C PHE A 42 4.81 2.39 -7.05
N GLY A 43 4.92 1.25 -7.76
CA GLY A 43 5.79 0.14 -7.39
C GLY A 43 5.25 -0.72 -6.25
N PHE A 44 3.92 -0.78 -6.08
CA PHE A 44 3.27 -1.82 -5.28
C PHE A 44 3.01 -3.06 -6.14
N THR A 45 3.12 -4.24 -5.55
CA THR A 45 2.85 -5.51 -6.22
C THR A 45 2.19 -6.49 -5.27
N PRO A 46 1.32 -7.40 -5.74
CA PRO A 46 0.92 -8.53 -4.92
C PRO A 46 2.15 -9.36 -4.57
N SER A 47 2.20 -9.92 -3.36
CA SER A 47 3.30 -10.76 -2.92
C SER A 47 2.78 -11.95 -2.13
N PRO A 48 3.08 -13.20 -2.52
CA PRO A 48 2.67 -14.37 -1.75
C PRO A 48 3.41 -14.48 -0.41
N LYS A 49 4.44 -13.66 -0.17
CA LYS A 49 5.17 -13.65 1.10
C LYS A 49 4.32 -13.05 2.23
N LEU A 50 3.50 -12.03 1.94
CA LEU A 50 2.63 -11.40 2.93
C LEU A 50 1.16 -11.63 2.56
N THR A 51 0.39 -12.13 3.51
CA THR A 51 -1.05 -12.38 3.35
C THR A 51 -1.85 -11.56 4.34
N LEU A 52 -3.11 -11.29 4.02
CA LEU A 52 -4.08 -10.73 4.94
C LEU A 52 -5.32 -11.64 4.90
N ASP A 53 -5.77 -12.12 6.05
CA ASP A 53 -6.89 -13.06 6.12
C ASP A 53 -8.17 -12.48 5.52
N GLY A 54 -8.94 -13.33 4.84
CA GLY A 54 -10.19 -12.95 4.17
C GLY A 54 -10.02 -12.06 2.93
N VAL A 55 -8.80 -11.75 2.49
CA VAL A 55 -8.54 -10.92 1.31
C VAL A 55 -7.95 -11.75 0.17
N PRO A 56 -8.47 -11.62 -1.07
CA PRO A 56 -7.83 -12.21 -2.24
C PRO A 56 -6.39 -11.66 -2.44
N PRO A 57 -5.36 -12.52 -2.56
CA PRO A 57 -3.96 -12.11 -2.60
C PRO A 57 -3.61 -11.09 -3.69
N GLU A 58 -4.36 -11.07 -4.79
CA GLU A 58 -4.17 -10.15 -5.90
C GLU A 58 -4.46 -8.70 -5.52
N PHE A 59 -5.36 -8.44 -4.57
CA PHE A 59 -5.71 -7.09 -4.13
C PHE A 59 -4.90 -6.62 -2.92
N PHE A 60 -4.12 -7.50 -2.29
CA PHE A 60 -3.21 -7.15 -1.20
C PHE A 60 -1.82 -6.84 -1.74
N LEU A 61 -1.52 -5.54 -1.79
CA LEU A 61 -0.36 -5.03 -2.49
C LEU A 61 0.70 -4.54 -1.51
N VAL A 62 1.96 -4.87 -1.81
CA VAL A 62 3.11 -4.62 -0.96
C VAL A 62 4.14 -3.78 -1.71
N LYS A 63 4.79 -2.87 -1.00
CA LYS A 63 5.97 -2.15 -1.46
C LYS A 63 7.04 -2.21 -0.38
N ALA A 64 8.17 -2.85 -0.68
CA ALA A 64 9.37 -2.70 0.14
C ALA A 64 9.92 -1.28 -0.03
N LEU A 65 10.25 -0.63 1.08
CA LEU A 65 10.91 0.66 1.13
C LEU A 65 12.41 0.51 1.42
N GLU A 66 12.75 -0.52 2.19
CA GLU A 66 14.12 -0.92 2.52
C GLU A 66 14.18 -2.44 2.64
N GLY A 67 15.25 -3.05 2.11
CA GLY A 67 15.49 -4.49 2.22
C GLY A 67 14.48 -5.34 1.44
N GLU A 68 14.29 -6.58 1.89
CA GLU A 68 13.36 -7.53 1.27
C GLU A 68 11.97 -7.52 1.91
N ILE A 69 10.96 -7.91 1.13
CA ILE A 69 9.62 -8.19 1.66
C ILE A 69 9.71 -9.38 2.62
N PRO A 70 9.31 -9.23 3.90
CA PRO A 70 9.27 -10.32 4.86
C PRO A 70 8.14 -11.30 4.55
N SER A 71 8.14 -12.46 5.19
CA SER A 71 7.05 -13.44 5.06
C SER A 71 6.20 -13.50 6.33
N GLY A 72 4.87 -13.61 6.18
CA GLY A 72 3.95 -13.73 7.30
C GLY A 72 2.54 -13.21 7.01
N GLU A 73 1.69 -13.31 8.02
CA GLU A 73 0.35 -12.75 7.99
C GLU A 73 0.36 -11.32 8.56
N VAL A 74 -0.27 -10.40 7.84
CA VAL A 74 -0.45 -9.01 8.26
C VAL A 74 -1.74 -8.90 9.04
N SER A 75 -1.70 -8.19 10.16
CA SER A 75 -2.90 -7.79 10.89
C SER A 75 -3.00 -6.28 10.89
N TYR A 76 -4.14 -5.75 10.46
CA TYR A 76 -4.43 -4.33 10.63
C TYR A 76 -4.88 -4.03 12.06
N HIS A 77 -4.73 -2.76 12.45
CA HIS A 77 -5.25 -2.28 13.72
C HIS A 77 -6.77 -2.52 13.80
N PRO A 78 -7.35 -2.83 14.98
CA PRO A 78 -8.79 -3.11 15.12
C PRO A 78 -9.73 -2.04 14.53
N ALA A 79 -9.31 -0.78 14.54
CA ALA A 79 -10.03 0.35 13.96
C ALA A 79 -10.35 0.23 12.45
N PHE A 80 -9.76 -0.74 11.74
CA PHE A 80 -10.13 -1.04 10.35
C PHE A 80 -11.40 -1.90 10.22
N PHE A 81 -11.92 -2.43 11.33
CA PHE A 81 -13.09 -3.32 11.37
C PHE A 81 -14.27 -2.73 12.17
N GLU A 82 -14.16 -1.46 12.58
CA GLU A 82 -15.19 -0.71 13.31
C GLU A 82 -16.12 0.07 12.35
#